data_AF-A6I2S1-F1
#
_entry.id   AF-A6I2S1-F1
#
_cell.length_a   1.000
_cell.length_b   1.000
_cell.length_c   1.000
_cell.angle_alpha   90.00
_cell.angle_beta   90.00
_cell.angle_gamma   90.00
#
_symmetry.space_group_name_H-M   'P 1'
#
loop_
_entity.id
_entity.type
_entity.pdbx_description
1 polymer ?
#
loop_
_entity_poly.entity_id
_entity_poly.type
_entity_poly.pdbx_seq_one_letter_code
_entity_poly.pdbx_strand_id
1 'polypeptide(L)'
;MSRYQAALLGLGLLLMFLLYMGLPGPPKQTSQLGRGPNVTVLTGLTRGSSQIFYREVLPLQQTHRAEVVFLHGKAFNSHTWEQLGTLQLLSKRGYRAVAVDLPGKNPHIRV
;
A
#
# COMPACT_ATOMS: atom_id res chain seq x y z
N MET A 1 -43.77 -14.02 11.72
CA MET A 1 -43.19 -12.66 11.79
C MET A 1 -44.26 -11.64 11.51
N SER A 2 -44.38 -10.61 12.36
CA SER A 2 -45.33 -9.52 12.17
C SER A 2 -44.84 -8.59 11.04
N ARG A 3 -45.77 -8.02 10.28
CA ARG A 3 -45.49 -6.99 9.25
C ARG A 3 -44.61 -5.84 9.76
N TYR A 4 -44.75 -5.50 11.04
CA TYR A 4 -43.92 -4.49 11.69
C TYR A 4 -42.47 -4.95 11.89
N GLN A 5 -42.23 -6.23 12.17
CA GLN A 5 -40.88 -6.78 12.28
C GLN A 5 -40.18 -6.76 10.93
N ALA A 6 -40.87 -7.12 9.84
CA ALA A 6 -40.30 -7.04 8.50
C ALA A 6 -39.96 -5.59 8.10
N ALA A 7 -40.84 -4.64 8.42
CA ALA A 7 -40.59 -3.23 8.18
C ALA A 7 -39.38 -2.69 8.99
N LEU A 8 -39.25 -3.07 10.26
CA LEU A 8 -38.13 -2.68 11.11
C LEU A 8 -36.81 -3.28 10.61
N LEU A 9 -36.80 -4.54 10.16
CA LEU A 9 -35.61 -5.17 9.58
C LEU A 9 -35.21 -4.47 8.27
N GLY A 10 -36.17 -4.17 7.40
CA GLY A 10 -35.92 -3.42 6.17
C GLY A 10 -35.35 -2.03 6.43
N LEU A 11 -35.92 -1.30 7.39
CA LEU A 11 -35.44 0.02 7.78
C LEU A 11 -34.03 -0.04 8.39
N GLY A 12 -33.74 -1.04 9.22
CA GLY A 12 -32.42 -1.25 9.81
C GLY A 12 -31.35 -1.57 8.76
N LEU A 13 -31.66 -2.44 7.79
CA LEU A 13 -30.74 -2.75 6.69
C LEU A 13 -30.50 -1.54 5.79
N LEU A 14 -31.55 -0.76 5.50
CA LEU A 14 -31.43 0.48 4.72
C LEU A 14 -30.54 1.50 5.44
N LEU A 15 -30.75 1.70 6.75
CA LEU A 15 -29.94 2.59 7.56
C LEU A 15 -28.47 2.14 7.57
N MET A 16 -28.21 0.85 7.76
CA MET A 16 -26.84 0.30 7.73
C MET A 16 -26.17 0.51 6.38
N PHE A 17 -26.90 0.32 5.28
CA PHE A 17 -26.39 0.56 3.93
C PHE A 17 -26.06 2.04 3.68
N LEU A 18 -26.93 2.94 4.11
CA LEU A 18 -26.70 4.39 4.00
C LEU A 18 -25.51 4.84 4.84
N LEU A 19 -25.35 4.31 6.05
CA LEU A 19 -24.18 4.54 6.91
C LEU A 19 -22.90 4.02 6.27
N TYR A 20 -22.95 2.85 5.61
CA TYR A 20 -21.81 2.27 4.91
C TYR A 20 -21.40 3.08 3.68
N MET A 21 -22.36 3.62 2.92
CA MET A 21 -22.10 4.51 1.78
C MET A 21 -21.63 5.92 2.21
N GLY A 22 -22.11 6.39 3.36
CA GLY A 22 -21.75 7.69 3.93
C GLY A 22 -20.44 7.67 4.72
N LEU A 23 -19.92 6.49 5.07
CA LEU A 23 -18.61 6.38 5.70
C LEU A 23 -17.57 6.84 4.68
N PRO A 24 -16.79 7.91 4.96
CA PRO A 24 -15.65 8.21 4.11
C PRO A 24 -14.81 6.94 4.08
N GLY A 25 -14.60 6.40 2.87
CA GLY A 25 -13.71 5.25 2.70
C GLY A 25 -12.40 5.56 3.43
N PRO A 26 -11.69 4.53 3.96
CA PRO A 26 -10.40 4.74 4.61
C PRO A 26 -9.63 5.69 3.70
N PRO A 27 -9.09 6.81 4.24
CA PRO A 27 -8.55 7.86 3.42
C PRO A 27 -7.69 7.15 2.40
N LYS A 28 -8.07 7.27 1.12
CA LYS A 28 -7.14 6.91 0.06
C LYS A 28 -5.94 7.73 0.47
N GLN A 29 -4.90 7.06 0.95
CA GLN A 29 -3.61 7.68 1.12
C GLN A 29 -3.17 7.96 -0.31
N THR A 30 -3.84 8.94 -0.93
CA THR A 30 -3.31 9.72 -1.99
C THR A 30 -1.98 10.12 -1.43
N SER A 31 -0.96 9.78 -2.18
CA SER A 31 0.46 9.89 -1.89
C SER A 31 0.90 11.36 -1.74
N GLN A 32 0.13 12.14 -1.00
CA GLN A 32 0.28 13.54 -0.63
C GLN A 32 0.80 13.68 0.79
N LEU A 33 1.05 12.57 1.51
CA LEU A 33 1.98 12.53 2.64
C LEU A 33 3.42 12.65 2.13
N GLY A 34 3.68 13.83 1.57
CA GLY A 34 4.97 14.33 1.18
C GLY A 34 5.50 13.74 -0.11
N ARG A 35 5.44 14.58 -1.15
CA ARG A 35 6.70 15.11 -1.68
C ARG A 35 7.53 15.70 -0.51
N GLY A 36 8.01 14.82 0.36
CA GLY A 36 9.05 15.11 1.33
C GLY A 36 10.35 15.34 0.56
N PRO A 37 11.40 15.86 1.23
CA PRO A 37 12.67 16.18 0.58
C PRO A 37 13.12 14.98 -0.24
N ASN A 38 13.16 15.15 -1.57
CA ASN A 38 13.59 14.19 -2.60
C ASN A 38 13.87 12.75 -2.11
N VAL A 39 12.85 12.02 -1.65
CA VAL A 39 13.02 10.58 -1.40
C VAL A 39 12.97 9.91 -2.76
N THR A 40 14.14 9.57 -3.28
CA THR A 40 14.26 8.86 -4.55
C THR A 40 13.83 7.42 -4.34
N VAL A 41 12.65 7.07 -4.84
CA VAL A 41 12.22 5.68 -5.00
C VAL A 41 12.82 5.18 -6.31
N LEU A 42 13.82 4.31 -6.22
CA LEU A 42 14.43 3.67 -7.36
C LEU A 42 13.63 2.43 -7.73
N THR A 43 13.35 2.28 -9.01
CA THR A 43 12.69 1.09 -9.55
C THR A 43 13.72 0.27 -10.33
N GLY A 44 13.77 -1.04 -10.10
CA GLY A 44 14.74 -1.91 -10.76
C GLY A 44 14.19 -3.30 -11.07
N LEU A 45 14.93 -4.00 -11.93
CA LEU A 45 14.72 -5.40 -12.26
C LEU A 45 15.97 -6.19 -11.87
N THR A 46 15.81 -7.38 -11.28
CA THR A 46 16.94 -8.26 -11.00
C THR A 46 17.39 -9.01 -12.26
N ARG A 47 18.70 -9.22 -12.43
CA ARG A 47 19.25 -10.04 -13.54
C ARG A 47 19.04 -11.53 -13.23
N GLY A 48 18.31 -12.23 -14.07
CA GLY A 48 18.07 -13.68 -13.96
C GLY A 48 16.98 -14.17 -14.92
N SER A 49 16.67 -15.46 -14.89
CA SER A 49 15.64 -16.11 -15.73
C SER A 49 14.21 -15.68 -15.39
N SER A 50 14.00 -15.01 -14.25
CA SER A 50 12.71 -14.46 -13.84
C SER A 50 12.91 -13.00 -13.46
N GLN A 51 12.32 -12.10 -14.25
CA GLN A 51 12.34 -10.67 -13.99
C GLN A 51 11.57 -10.39 -12.69
N ILE A 52 12.29 -9.97 -11.66
CA ILE A 52 11.70 -9.55 -10.38
C ILE A 52 11.79 -8.03 -10.30
N PHE A 53 10.64 -7.41 -10.14
CA PHE A 53 10.51 -5.98 -9.98
C PHE A 53 10.70 -5.61 -8.51
N TYR A 54 11.40 -4.51 -8.26
CA TYR A 54 11.56 -4.00 -6.90
C TYR A 54 11.59 -2.47 -6.88
N ARG A 55 11.26 -1.92 -5.72
CA ARG A 55 11.35 -0.50 -5.40
C ARG A 55 12.24 -0.32 -4.19
N GLU A 56 13.17 0.61 -4.26
CA GLU A 56 14.16 0.88 -3.23
C GLU A 56 14.14 2.34 -2.83
N VAL A 57 14.40 2.63 -1.57
CA VAL A 57 14.70 3.98 -1.08
C VAL A 57 16.00 3.99 -0.30
N LEU A 58 16.80 5.02 -0.55
CA LEU A 58 18.00 5.30 0.21
C LEU A 58 17.68 6.17 1.43
N PRO A 59 18.43 6.04 2.54
CA PRO A 59 18.25 6.89 3.70
C PRO A 59 18.61 8.35 3.38
N LEU A 60 17.78 9.29 3.85
CA LEU A 60 18.05 10.74 3.68
C LEU A 60 19.16 11.25 4.61
N GLN A 61 19.35 10.58 5.74
CA GLN A 61 20.35 10.93 6.75
C GLN A 61 21.58 10.05 6.56
N GLN A 62 22.77 10.58 6.87
CA GLN A 62 24.05 9.83 6.81
C GLN A 62 24.14 8.69 7.84
N THR A 63 23.19 8.61 8.76
CA THR A 63 23.06 7.53 9.75
C THR A 63 22.44 6.30 9.09
N HIS A 64 23.28 5.43 8.55
CA HIS A 64 22.85 4.14 8.02
C HIS A 64 22.56 3.16 9.17
N ARG A 65 21.28 2.98 9.53
CA ARG A 65 20.88 2.08 10.62
C ARG A 65 20.95 0.61 10.22
N ALA A 66 20.06 0.21 9.31
CA ALA A 66 19.91 -1.16 8.83
C ALA A 66 19.15 -1.17 7.49
N GLU A 67 19.24 -2.28 6.77
CA GLU A 67 18.46 -2.54 5.56
C GLU A 67 17.17 -3.30 5.90
N VAL A 68 16.07 -2.91 5.27
CA VAL A 68 14.75 -3.50 5.50
C VAL A 68 14.16 -3.99 4.19
N VAL A 69 13.78 -5.26 4.13
CA VAL A 69 13.12 -5.86 2.95
C VAL A 69 11.64 -6.06 3.22
N PHE A 70 10.80 -5.58 2.30
CA PHE A 70 9.35 -5.70 2.34
C PHE A 70 8.87 -6.76 1.35
N LEU A 71 8.11 -7.72 1.90
CA LEU A 71 7.38 -8.71 1.13
C LEU A 71 5.89 -8.40 1.18
N HIS A 72 5.20 -8.61 0.08
CA HIS A 72 3.76 -8.35 -0.02
C HIS A 72 2.94 -9.65 0.06
N GLY A 73 1.68 -9.50 0.49
CA GLY A 73 0.69 -10.58 0.42
C GLY A 73 0.24 -10.87 -1.01
N LYS A 74 -0.53 -11.95 -1.22
CA LYS A 74 -0.89 -12.43 -2.57
C LYS A 74 -1.64 -11.41 -3.46
N ALA A 75 -2.40 -10.51 -2.85
CA ALA A 75 -3.23 -9.52 -3.55
C ALA A 75 -2.52 -8.17 -3.80
N PHE A 76 -1.27 -8.02 -3.38
CA PHE A 76 -0.53 -6.76 -3.37
C PHE A 76 0.75 -6.86 -4.18
N ASN A 77 1.49 -5.75 -4.29
CA ASN A 77 2.80 -5.68 -4.93
C ASN A 77 3.70 -4.65 -4.20
N SER A 78 4.94 -4.51 -4.65
CA SER A 78 5.93 -3.55 -4.14
C SER A 78 5.43 -2.09 -4.18
N HIS A 79 4.60 -1.71 -5.17
CA HIS A 79 4.02 -0.38 -5.25
C HIS A 79 3.02 -0.10 -4.11
N THR A 80 2.39 -1.13 -3.54
CA THR A 80 1.52 -0.96 -2.36
C THR A 80 2.29 -0.33 -1.19
N TRP A 81 3.52 -0.76 -0.93
CA TRP A 81 4.37 -0.20 0.14
C TRP A 81 4.77 1.25 -0.12
N GLU A 82 4.97 1.62 -1.39
CA GLU A 82 5.23 3.00 -1.81
C GLU A 82 3.98 3.88 -1.63
N GLN A 83 2.80 3.39 -2.02
CA GLN A 83 1.53 4.10 -1.89
C GLN A 83 1.16 4.36 -0.43
N LEU A 84 1.44 3.41 0.45
CA LEU A 84 1.25 3.55 1.90
C LEU A 84 2.25 4.53 2.54
N GLY A 85 3.25 5.03 1.79
CA GLY A 85 4.29 5.92 2.32
C GLY A 85 5.32 5.22 3.20
N THR A 86 5.30 3.89 3.27
CA THR A 86 6.14 3.11 4.21
C THR A 86 7.61 3.23 3.88
N LEU A 87 7.97 3.17 2.59
CA LEU A 87 9.35 3.33 2.14
C LEU A 87 9.87 4.72 2.50
N GLN A 88 9.11 5.77 2.20
CA GLN A 88 9.46 7.15 2.46
C GLN A 88 9.64 7.44 3.96
N LEU A 89 8.81 6.82 4.80
CA LEU A 89 8.93 6.91 6.24
C LEU A 89 10.24 6.29 6.77
N LEU A 90 10.65 5.15 6.22
CA LEU A 90 11.89 4.48 6.60
C LEU A 90 13.14 5.22 6.13
N SER A 91 13.11 5.74 4.89
CA SER A 91 14.18 6.59 4.36
C SER A 91 14.44 7.81 5.26
N LYS A 92 13.37 8.48 5.72
CA LYS A 92 13.46 9.60 6.68
C LYS A 92 14.01 9.23 8.05
N ARG A 93 13.94 7.94 8.42
CA ARG A 93 14.45 7.43 9.70
C ARG A 93 15.86 6.83 9.60
N GLY A 94 16.52 6.96 8.46
CA GLY A 94 17.88 6.45 8.25
C GLY A 94 17.94 4.96 7.90
N TYR A 95 16.84 4.37 7.41
CA TYR A 95 16.83 3.00 6.90
C TYR A 95 16.86 3.00 5.38
N ARG A 96 17.67 2.09 4.82
CA ARG A 96 17.52 1.67 3.43
C ARG A 96 16.38 0.65 3.37
N ALA A 97 15.41 0.84 2.49
CA ALA A 97 14.27 -0.05 2.39
C ALA A 97 14.03 -0.51 0.96
N VAL A 98 13.76 -1.80 0.77
CA VAL A 98 13.53 -2.44 -0.53
C VAL A 98 12.22 -3.22 -0.49
N ALA A 99 11.28 -2.93 -1.39
CA ALA A 99 10.05 -3.69 -1.59
C ALA A 99 10.13 -4.49 -2.88
N VAL A 100 9.84 -5.79 -2.83
CA VAL A 100 10.08 -6.73 -3.93
C VAL A 100 8.78 -7.40 -4.39
N ASP A 101 8.59 -7.53 -5.70
CA ASP A 101 7.51 -8.29 -6.32
C ASP A 101 7.85 -9.78 -6.37
N LEU A 102 7.04 -10.60 -5.71
CA LEU A 102 7.29 -12.04 -5.65
C LEU A 102 6.92 -12.72 -6.99
N PRO A 103 7.77 -13.60 -7.53
CA PRO A 103 7.51 -14.31 -8.79
C PRO A 103 6.26 -15.21 -8.68
N GLY A 104 5.53 -15.35 -9.78
CA GLY A 104 4.31 -16.17 -9.84
C GLY A 104 3.04 -15.48 -9.30
N LYS A 105 3.10 -14.19 -8.97
CA LYS A 105 1.95 -13.41 -8.48
C LYS A 105 1.80 -12.09 -9.25
N ASN A 106 1.26 -12.12 -10.47
CA ASN A 106 0.96 -10.90 -11.24
C ASN A 106 -0.52 -10.84 -11.66
N PRO A 107 -1.18 -9.70 -11.42
CA PRO A 107 -1.95 -9.08 -12.47
C PRO A 107 -1.34 -7.70 -12.75
N HIS A 108 -0.83 -7.53 -13.97
CA HIS A 108 -0.34 -6.29 -14.56
C HIS A 108 1.08 -5.83 -14.20
N ILE A 109 2.02 -6.35 -14.99
CA ILE A 109 3.09 -5.52 -15.54
C ILE A 109 2.41 -4.45 -16.40
N ARG A 110 2.41 -3.20 -15.94
CA ARG A 110 2.32 -2.04 -16.83
C ARG A 110 3.47 -1.12 -16.48
N VAL A 111 4.46 -1.14 -17.37
CA VAL A 111 5.49 -0.11 -17.56
C VAL A 111 4.83 1.22 -17.85
#